data_AF-A0A2W6RCX7-F1
#
_entry.id   AF-A0A2W6RCX7-F1
#
_cell.length_a   1.000
_cell.length_b   1.000
_cell.length_c   1.000
_cell.angle_alpha   90.00
_cell.angle_beta   90.00
_cell.angle_gamma   90.00
#
_symmetry.space_group_name_H-M   'P 1'
#
loop_
_entity.id
_entity.type
_entity.pdbx_description
1 polymer ?
#
loop_
_entity_poly.entity_id
_entity_poly.type
_entity_poly.pdbx_seq_one_letter_code
_entity_poly.pdbx_strand_id
1 'polypeptide(L)'
;MLLSSDLWVSALIRRAEIGGAYATVVKKGDDRAGSVIVKAYDASTRTARLFTEAFGPDGDRLWIQPVTSDSESELDAYIARQRGYDPDLWVVEIEDRQGRHFITETVRE
;
A
#
# COMPACT_ATOMS: atom_id res chain seq x y z
N MET A 1 9.32 -9.25 3.19
CA MET A 1 9.80 -8.27 4.18
C MET A 1 10.85 -8.89 5.16
N LEU A 2 11.72 -8.10 5.82
CA LEU A 2 12.63 -8.60 6.91
C LEU A 2 11.93 -8.56 8.28
N LEU A 3 10.88 -7.74 8.38
CA LEU A 3 9.94 -7.62 9.49
C LEU A 3 8.70 -8.47 9.20
N SER A 4 7.93 -8.80 10.23
CA SER A 4 6.59 -9.36 10.05
C SER A 4 5.64 -8.30 9.47
N SER A 5 4.68 -8.74 8.66
CA SER A 5 3.75 -7.88 7.95
C SER A 5 2.92 -7.01 8.89
N ASP A 6 2.47 -7.56 10.02
CA ASP A 6 1.73 -6.84 11.06
C ASP A 6 2.51 -5.65 11.66
N LEU A 7 3.79 -5.86 11.93
CA LEU A 7 4.68 -4.85 12.50
C LEU A 7 4.94 -3.73 11.49
N TRP A 8 5.18 -4.09 10.23
CA TRP A 8 5.40 -3.10 9.18
C TRP A 8 4.14 -2.27 8.88
N VAL A 9 2.97 -2.91 8.79
CA VAL A 9 1.68 -2.23 8.60
C VAL A 9 1.40 -1.29 9.77
N SER A 10 1.64 -1.73 11.00
CA SER A 10 1.47 -0.89 12.21
C SER A 10 2.39 0.33 12.17
N ALA A 11 3.65 0.16 11.75
CA ALA A 11 4.59 1.26 11.61
C ALA A 11 4.19 2.24 10.49
N LEU A 12 3.66 1.75 9.37
CA LEU A 12 3.14 2.57 8.28
C LEU A 12 1.97 3.44 8.75
N ILE A 13 0.96 2.82 9.37
CA ILE A 13 -0.23 3.53 9.88
C ILE A 13 0.20 4.61 10.87
N ARG A 14 1.04 4.25 11.85
CA ARG A 14 1.51 5.20 12.85
C ARG A 14 2.22 6.41 12.23
N ARG A 15 3.02 6.17 11.19
CA ARG A 15 3.74 7.23 10.48
C ARG A 15 2.82 8.13 9.67
N ALA A 16 1.82 7.55 9.01
CA ALA A 16 0.78 8.30 8.30
C ALA A 16 -0.04 9.19 9.26
N GLU A 17 -0.46 8.64 10.41
CA GLU A 17 -1.18 9.38 11.45
C GLU A 17 -0.36 10.55 12.03
N ILE A 18 0.92 10.31 12.34
CA ILE A 18 1.84 11.39 12.77
C ILE A 18 1.96 12.46 11.69
N GLY A 19 1.93 12.05 10.41
CA GLY A 19 1.94 12.95 9.26
C GLY A 19 0.62 13.70 9.01
N GLY A 20 -0.41 13.45 9.80
CA GLY A 20 -1.74 14.07 9.68
C GLY A 20 -2.65 13.42 8.63
N ALA A 21 -2.29 12.23 8.13
CA ALA A 21 -3.14 11.43 7.24
C ALA A 21 -4.04 10.48 8.04
N TYR A 22 -5.14 10.06 7.43
CA TYR A 22 -5.95 8.95 7.94
C TYR A 22 -5.46 7.65 7.31
N ALA A 23 -5.15 6.64 8.12
CA ALA A 23 -4.66 5.36 7.63
C ALA A 23 -5.41 4.20 8.30
N THR A 24 -5.82 3.21 7.52
CA THR A 24 -6.61 2.08 8.03
C THR A 24 -6.28 0.78 7.32
N VAL A 25 -6.52 -0.34 8.03
CA VAL A 25 -6.46 -1.68 7.45
C VAL A 25 -7.82 -2.01 6.87
N VAL A 26 -7.92 -2.07 5.53
CA VAL A 26 -9.13 -2.46 4.81
C VAL A 26 -9.28 -3.98 4.80
N LYS A 27 -8.17 -4.70 4.69
CA LYS A 27 -8.10 -6.16 4.82
C LYS A 27 -6.86 -6.53 5.61
N LYS A 28 -7.06 -7.31 6.66
CA LYS A 28 -5.99 -7.98 7.39
C LYS A 28 -5.59 -9.26 6.66
N GLY A 29 -4.28 -9.46 6.51
CA GLY A 29 -3.65 -10.65 5.93
C GLY A 29 -2.95 -11.51 7.00
N ASP A 30 -2.02 -12.37 6.57
CA ASP A 30 -1.18 -13.15 7.51
C ASP A 30 -0.23 -12.22 8.26
N ASP A 31 -0.15 -12.38 9.58
CA ASP A 31 0.62 -11.48 10.46
C ASP A 31 2.13 -11.53 10.17
N ARG A 32 2.68 -12.66 9.73
CA ARG A 32 4.14 -12.86 9.60
C ARG A 32 4.65 -12.64 8.19
N ALA A 33 3.93 -13.11 7.19
CA ALA A 33 4.42 -13.25 5.82
C ALA A 33 3.44 -12.76 4.75
N GLY A 34 2.30 -12.17 5.13
CA GLY A 34 1.33 -11.65 4.17
C GLY A 34 1.90 -10.53 3.31
N SER A 35 1.66 -10.59 2.00
CA SER A 35 1.97 -9.50 1.07
C SER A 35 1.21 -8.22 1.47
N VAL A 36 1.72 -7.04 1.12
CA VAL A 36 1.04 -5.77 1.44
C VAL A 36 0.77 -4.94 0.18
N ILE A 37 -0.48 -4.47 0.07
CA ILE A 37 -0.89 -3.42 -0.85
C ILE A 37 -1.18 -2.14 -0.05
N VAL A 38 -0.69 -1.01 -0.55
CA VAL A 38 -0.99 0.32 -0.01
C VAL A 38 -1.73 1.14 -1.08
N LYS A 39 -2.97 1.56 -0.78
CA LYS A 39 -3.72 2.55 -1.58
C LYS A 39 -3.54 3.93 -0.95
N ALA A 40 -2.91 4.87 -1.65
CA ALA A 40 -2.77 6.25 -1.22
C ALA A 40 -3.74 7.14 -1.99
N TYR A 41 -4.75 7.67 -1.29
CA TYR A 41 -5.77 8.56 -1.83
C TYR A 41 -5.38 10.01 -1.58
N ASP A 42 -5.38 10.82 -2.63
CA ASP A 42 -5.20 12.27 -2.57
C ASP A 42 -6.57 12.95 -2.47
N ALA A 43 -6.89 13.48 -1.29
CA ALA A 43 -8.17 14.14 -1.04
C ALA A 43 -8.31 15.50 -1.76
N SER A 44 -7.21 16.13 -2.17
CA SER A 44 -7.24 17.41 -2.89
C SER A 44 -7.57 17.22 -4.37
N THR A 45 -6.96 16.22 -5.01
CA THR A 45 -7.16 15.94 -6.44
C THR A 45 -8.23 14.88 -6.71
N ARG A 46 -8.66 14.14 -5.67
CA ARG A 46 -9.58 13.00 -5.77
C ARG A 46 -9.05 11.89 -6.68
N THR A 47 -7.77 11.62 -6.56
CA THR A 47 -7.06 10.56 -7.31
C THR A 47 -6.42 9.60 -6.33
N ALA A 48 -6.17 8.37 -6.74
CA ALA A 48 -5.45 7.39 -5.92
C ALA A 48 -4.24 6.82 -6.65
N ARG A 49 -3.28 6.32 -5.87
CA ARG A 49 -2.16 5.50 -6.36
C ARG A 49 -2.09 4.22 -5.55
N LEU A 50 -1.69 3.14 -6.22
CA LEU A 50 -1.56 1.83 -5.59
C LEU A 50 -0.10 1.42 -5.57
N PHE A 51 0.36 0.87 -4.45
CA PHE A 51 1.72 0.40 -4.30
C PHE A 51 1.74 -1.07 -3.87
N THR A 52 2.62 -1.86 -4.49
CA THR A 52 2.89 -3.27 -4.15
C THR A 52 4.39 -3.50 -3.98
N GLU A 53 4.75 -4.45 -3.13
CA GLU A 53 6.12 -4.96 -3.04
C GLU A 53 6.55 -5.64 -4.36
N ALA A 54 7.79 -5.39 -4.76
CA ALA A 54 8.45 -6.03 -5.89
C ALA A 54 9.95 -6.22 -5.62
N PHE A 55 10.60 -6.98 -6.50
CA PHE A 55 12.06 -7.13 -6.51
C PHE A 55 12.64 -6.37 -7.71
N GLY A 56 13.64 -5.53 -7.44
CA GLY A 56 14.42 -4.86 -8.47
C GLY A 56 15.37 -5.81 -9.21
N PRO A 57 16.04 -5.33 -10.27
CA PRO A 57 16.98 -6.13 -11.06
C PRO A 57 18.12 -6.74 -10.23
N ASP A 58 18.56 -6.01 -9.19
CA ASP A 58 19.65 -6.43 -8.31
C ASP A 58 19.18 -7.28 -7.11
N GLY A 59 17.89 -7.66 -7.09
CA GLY A 59 17.28 -8.42 -5.99
C GLY A 59 16.85 -7.55 -4.80
N ASP A 60 17.12 -6.25 -4.84
CA ASP A 60 16.67 -5.31 -3.82
C ASP A 60 15.15 -5.18 -3.80
N ARG A 61 14.57 -5.06 -2.60
CA ARG A 61 13.14 -4.81 -2.45
C ARG A 61 12.81 -3.37 -2.73
N LEU A 62 11.77 -3.17 -3.50
CA LEU A 62 11.23 -1.86 -3.82
C LEU A 62 9.71 -1.93 -3.93
N TRP A 63 9.08 -0.77 -3.91
CA TRP A 63 7.66 -0.62 -4.17
C TRP A 63 7.44 -0.12 -5.58
N ILE A 64 6.47 -0.67 -6.30
CA ILE A 64 6.05 -0.21 -7.63
C ILE A 64 4.59 0.18 -7.63
N GLN A 65 4.19 0.94 -8.64
CA GLN A 65 2.78 1.12 -9.00
C GLN A 65 2.39 0.08 -10.05
N PRO A 66 1.63 -0.98 -9.69
CA PRO A 66 1.31 -2.05 -10.62
C PRO A 66 0.25 -1.64 -11.66
N VAL A 67 -0.42 -0.51 -11.43
CA VAL A 67 -1.46 0.06 -12.28
C VAL A 67 -1.15 1.55 -12.45
N THR A 68 -1.16 2.03 -13.69
CA THR A 68 -0.86 3.43 -14.03
C THR A 68 -2.07 4.37 -13.91
N SER A 69 -3.26 3.81 -13.66
CA SER A 69 -4.50 4.56 -13.47
C SER A 69 -4.52 5.29 -12.13
N ASP A 70 -5.12 6.46 -12.12
CA ASP A 70 -5.39 7.26 -10.93
C ASP A 70 -6.85 7.15 -10.47
N SER A 71 -7.67 6.40 -11.22
CA SER A 71 -9.07 6.12 -10.92
C SER A 71 -9.20 5.13 -9.76
N GLU A 72 -9.82 5.59 -8.68
CA GLU A 72 -10.08 4.76 -7.50
C GLU A 72 -10.80 3.45 -7.85
N SER A 73 -11.81 3.51 -8.73
CA SER A 73 -12.56 2.32 -9.15
C SER A 73 -11.71 1.26 -9.88
N GLU A 74 -10.73 1.68 -10.69
CA GLU A 74 -9.84 0.74 -11.38
C GLU A 74 -8.83 0.13 -10.40
N LEU A 75 -8.35 0.93 -9.44
CA LEU A 75 -7.45 0.46 -8.39
C LEU A 75 -8.16 -0.50 -7.43
N ASP A 76 -9.40 -0.22 -7.04
CA ASP A 76 -10.23 -1.10 -6.20
C ASP A 76 -10.53 -2.42 -6.92
N ALA A 77 -10.77 -2.39 -8.24
CA ALA A 77 -10.92 -3.60 -9.05
C ALA A 77 -9.64 -4.44 -9.08
N TYR A 78 -8.47 -3.81 -9.17
CA TYR A 78 -7.19 -4.51 -9.05
C TYR A 78 -7.03 -5.15 -7.67
N ILE A 79 -7.30 -4.41 -6.59
CA ILE A 79 -7.25 -4.94 -5.20
C ILE A 79 -8.17 -6.15 -5.05
N ALA A 80 -9.41 -6.06 -5.55
CA ALA A 80 -10.38 -7.16 -5.49
C ALA A 80 -9.86 -8.41 -6.19
N ARG A 81 -9.19 -8.25 -7.34
CA ARG A 81 -8.56 -9.35 -8.07
C ARG A 81 -7.38 -9.96 -7.29
N GLN A 82 -6.49 -9.14 -6.72
CA GLN A 82 -5.36 -9.64 -5.94
C GLN A 82 -5.81 -10.41 -4.70
N ARG A 83 -6.86 -9.95 -4.02
CA ARG A 83 -7.48 -10.67 -2.89
C ARG A 83 -8.02 -12.05 -3.25
N GLY A 84 -8.39 -12.26 -4.52
CA GLY A 84 -8.80 -13.57 -5.02
C GLY A 84 -7.64 -14.52 -5.28
N TYR A 85 -6.44 -13.98 -5.54
CA TYR A 85 -5.22 -14.77 -5.75
C TYR A 85 -4.47 -15.07 -4.45
N ASP A 86 -4.35 -14.06 -3.58
CA ASP A 86 -3.65 -14.14 -2.29
C ASP A 86 -4.63 -13.81 -1.15
N PRO A 87 -5.19 -14.83 -0.46
CA PRO A 87 -6.08 -14.61 0.67
C PRO A 87 -5.35 -14.02 1.88
N ASP A 88 -4.03 -14.15 1.97
CA ASP A 88 -3.17 -13.68 3.06
C ASP A 88 -2.66 -12.25 2.84
N LEU A 89 -3.14 -11.58 1.77
CA LEU A 89 -2.84 -10.20 1.43
C LEU A 89 -3.38 -9.19 2.46
N TRP A 90 -2.53 -8.26 2.85
CA TRP A 90 -2.91 -7.02 3.52
C TRP A 90 -3.29 -5.93 2.53
N VAL A 91 -4.31 -5.16 2.88
CA VAL A 91 -4.67 -3.93 2.17
C VAL A 91 -4.75 -2.80 3.19
N VAL A 92 -3.86 -1.83 3.02
CA VAL A 92 -3.82 -0.60 3.81
C VAL A 92 -4.27 0.55 2.91
N GLU A 93 -5.18 1.37 3.42
CA GLU A 93 -5.61 2.59 2.75
C GLU A 93 -5.15 3.80 3.55
N ILE A 94 -4.60 4.78 2.85
CA ILE A 94 -4.12 6.04 3.41
C ILE A 94 -4.79 7.17 2.65
N GLU A 95 -5.58 7.97 3.35
CA GLU A 95 -6.15 9.21 2.86
C GLU A 95 -5.32 10.39 3.35
N ASP A 96 -4.72 11.13 2.42
CA ASP A 96 -3.88 12.27 2.70
C ASP A 96 -4.22 13.43 1.76
N ARG A 97 -4.11 14.66 2.27
CA ARG A 97 -4.39 15.87 1.48
C ARG A 97 -3.43 16.06 0.29
N GLN A 98 -2.25 15.44 0.31
CA GLN A 98 -1.24 15.52 -0.74
C GLN A 98 -0.95 14.14 -1.37
N GLY A 99 -1.79 13.15 -1.12
CA GLY A 99 -1.61 11.79 -1.66
C GLY A 99 -0.31 11.11 -1.22
N ARG A 100 0.24 11.47 -0.05
CA ARG A 100 1.47 10.85 0.49
C ARG A 100 1.21 9.40 0.88
N HIS A 101 2.11 8.50 0.48
CA HIS A 101 2.03 7.06 0.79
C HIS A 101 2.72 6.66 2.10
N PHE A 102 3.61 7.52 2.64
CA PHE A 102 4.40 7.28 3.85
C PHE A 102 5.31 6.04 3.85
N ILE A 103 5.35 5.18 2.82
CA ILE A 103 6.39 4.16 2.62
C ILE A 103 7.80 4.78 2.71
N THR A 104 8.71 4.13 3.44
CA THR A 104 10.09 4.61 3.68
C THR A 104 11.13 3.92 2.81
N GLU A 105 10.81 2.72 2.33
CA GLU A 105 11.57 1.97 1.36
C GLU A 105 11.56 2.65 0.00
N THR A 106 12.46 2.22 -0.89
CA THR A 106 12.54 2.72 -2.26
C THR A 106 11.22 2.51 -2.98
N VAL A 107 10.62 3.59 -3.46
CA VAL A 107 9.47 3.58 -4.37
C VAL A 107 9.96 3.89 -5.77
N ARG A 108 9.64 3.03 -6.74
CA ARG A 108 9.86 3.28 -8.17
C ARG A 108 8.55 3.81 -8.75
N GLU A 109 8.60 5.09 -9.12
CA GLU A 109 7.52 5.77 -9.86
C GLU A 109 7.46 5.32 -11.32
#